data_AF-A0A3D5LHZ6-F1
#
_entry.id   AF-A0A3D5LHZ6-F1
#
_cell.length_a   1.000
_cell.length_b   1.000
_cell.length_c   1.000
_cell.angle_alpha   90.00
_cell.angle_beta   90.00
_cell.angle_gamma   90.00
#
_symmetry.space_group_name_H-M   'P 1'
#
loop_
_entity.id
_entity.type
_entity.pdbx_description
1 polymer ?
#
loop_
_entity_poly.entity_id
_entity_poly.type
_entity_poly.pdbx_seq_one_letter_code
_entity_poly.pdbx_strand_id
1 'polypeptide(L)' 'DRLMVEYDKILPQYGFASNKGYGSAEHIKALQEVGPSPIHRASFIKNFV' A
#
# COMPACT_ATOMS: atom_id res chain seq x y z
N ASP A 1 12.54 -2.78 6.06
CA ASP A 1 12.60 -2.39 4.62
C ASP A 1 12.59 -3.49 3.58
N ARG A 2 13.40 -4.56 3.71
CA ARG A 2 13.56 -5.57 2.63
C ARG A 2 12.23 -6.21 2.18
N LEU A 3 11.37 -6.59 3.12
CA LEU A 3 10.08 -7.20 2.81
C LEU A 3 9.15 -6.29 1.98
N MET A 4 9.14 -4.99 2.26
CA MET A 4 8.30 -4.03 1.52
C MET A 4 8.80 -3.81 0.10
N VAL A 5 10.12 -3.93 -0.14
CA VAL A 5 10.69 -3.90 -1.49
C VAL A 5 10.29 -5.15 -2.27
N GLU A 6 10.23 -6.33 -1.64
CA GLU A 6 9.73 -7.54 -2.30
C GLU A 6 8.23 -7.46 -2.60
N TYR A 7 7.43 -6.90 -1.68
CA TYR A 7 6.01 -6.67 -1.97
C TYR A 7 5.78 -5.66 -3.08
N ASP A 8 6.64 -4.65 -3.21
CA ASP A 8 6.56 -3.69 -4.32
C ASP A 8 6.73 -4.35 -5.69
N LYS A 9 7.55 -5.40 -5.80
CA LYS A 9 7.70 -6.16 -7.05
C LYS A 9 6.41 -6.91 -7.43
N ILE A 10 5.61 -7.30 -6.45
CA ILE A 10 4.39 -8.10 -6.63
C ILE A 10 3.15 -7.19 -6.73
N LEU A 11 3.16 -6.07 -5.99
CA LEU A 11 2.08 -5.11 -5.86
C LEU A 11 2.61 -3.69 -6.13
N PRO A 12 3.13 -3.42 -7.34
CA PRO A 12 3.84 -2.18 -7.66
C PRO A 12 2.96 -0.93 -7.56
N GLN A 13 1.64 -1.09 -7.71
CA GLN A 13 0.69 0.02 -7.66
C GLN A 13 0.67 0.75 -6.32
N TYR A 14 1.07 0.12 -5.21
CA TYR A 14 1.03 0.75 -3.88
C TYR A 14 2.36 1.42 -3.49
N GLY A 15 3.44 1.28 -4.25
CA GLY A 15 4.72 1.94 -3.96
C GLY A 15 5.37 1.55 -2.62
N PHE A 16 5.18 0.30 -2.18
CA PHE A 16 5.72 -0.22 -0.91
C PHE A 16 7.23 -0.08 -0.78
N ALA A 17 7.98 -0.09 -1.88
CA ALA A 17 9.43 0.14 -1.83
C ALA A 17 9.77 1.54 -1.30
N SER A 18 8.91 2.52 -1.53
CA SER A 18 9.07 3.91 -1.08
C SER A 18 8.40 4.14 0.27
N ASN A 19 7.09 3.90 0.37
CA ASN A 19 6.30 4.28 1.54
C ASN A 19 6.22 3.22 2.64
N LYS A 20 6.73 2.00 2.40
CA LYS A 20 6.77 0.89 3.38
C LYS A 20 5.41 0.50 3.98
N GLY A 21 4.31 0.85 3.33
CA GLY A 21 2.96 0.61 3.81
C GLY A 21 2.38 1.72 4.70
N TYR A 22 3.11 2.82 4.92
CA TYR A 22 2.57 4.02 5.56
C TYR A 22 1.62 4.77 4.62
N GLY A 23 0.64 5.49 5.17
CA GLY A 23 -0.35 6.24 4.41
C GLY A 23 0.22 7.51 3.76
N SER A 24 1.14 7.35 2.80
CA SER A 24 1.57 8.46 1.94
C SER A 24 0.45 8.83 0.96
N ALA A 25 0.52 10.04 0.40
CA ALA A 25 -0.46 10.48 -0.60
C ALA A 25 -0.55 9.51 -1.79
N GLU A 26 0.58 9.02 -2.28
CA GLU A 26 0.66 8.03 -3.37
C GLU A 26 0.01 6.70 -2.98
N HIS A 27 0.23 6.24 -1.75
CA HIS A 27 -0.34 4.99 -1.26
C HIS A 27 -1.86 5.08 -1.10
N ILE A 28 -2.36 6.18 -0.52
CA ILE A 28 -3.80 6.44 -0.37
C ILE A 28 -4.46 6.52 -1.75
N LYS A 29 -3.82 7.19 -2.71
CA LYS A 29 -4.31 7.26 -4.08
C LYS A 29 -4.41 5.85 -4.71
N ALA A 30 -3.38 5.03 -4.55
CA ALA A 30 -3.41 3.64 -5.04
C ALA A 30 -4.54 2.83 -4.38
N LEU A 31 -4.74 2.97 -3.07
CA LEU A 31 -5.84 2.34 -2.34
C LEU A 31 -7.22 2.73 -2.89
N GLN A 32 -7.39 3.99 -3.30
CA GLN A 32 -8.63 4.49 -3.88
C GLN A 32 -8.84 4.02 -5.33
N GLU A 33 -7.77 3.91 -6.12
CA GLU A 33 -7.85 3.55 -7.53
C GLU A 33 -8.01 2.04 -7.77
N VAL A 34 -7.26 1.21 -7.02
CA VAL A 34 -7.23 -0.24 -7.24
C VAL A 34 -7.81 -1.05 -6.08
N GLY A 35 -8.18 -0.40 -4.97
CA GLY A 35 -8.67 -1.05 -3.76
C GLY A 35 -7.54 -1.63 -2.89
N PRO A 36 -7.88 -2.21 -1.72
CA PRO A 36 -6.90 -2.79 -0.81
C PRO A 36 -6.45 -4.19 -1.23
N SER A 37 -5.18 -4.50 -0.99
CA SER A 37 -4.58 -5.84 -1.18
C SER A 37 -4.63 -6.71 0.10
N PRO A 38 -4.38 -8.03 0.01
CA PRO A 38 -4.41 -8.94 1.17
C PRO A 38 -3.44 -8.59 2.31
N ILE A 39 -2.36 -7.86 2.03
CA ILE A 39 -1.37 -7.46 3.04
C ILE A 39 -1.76 -6.17 3.77
N HIS A 40 -2.81 -5.48 3.32
CA HIS A 40 -3.32 -4.30 4.02
C HIS A 40 -4.06 -4.68 5.29
N ARG A 41 -3.80 -3.92 6.34
CA ARG A 41 -4.56 -4.03 7.58
C ARG A 41 -5.87 -3.28 7.44
N ALA A 42 -6.96 -4.00 7.19
CA ALA A 42 -8.30 -3.43 7.00
C ALA A 42 -8.70 -2.42 8.10
N SER A 43 -8.29 -2.64 9.36
CA SER A 43 -8.54 -1.71 10.47
C SER A 43 -7.84 -0.36 10.33
N PHE A 44 -6.70 -0.29 9.63
CA PHE A 44 -5.90 0.92 9.46
C PHE A 44 -6.31 1.74 8.24
N ILE A 45 -6.84 1.09 7.20
CA ILE A 45 -7.15 1.74 5.92
C ILE A 45 -8.62 2.17 5.78
N LYS A 46 -9.46 1.96 6.80
CA LYS A 46 -10.90 2.29 6.76
C LYS A 46 -11.23 3.73 6.38
N ASN A 47 -10.32 4.67 6.63
CA ASN A 47 -10.51 6.09 6.33
C ASN A 47 -9.98 6.47 4.95
N PHE A 48 -9.31 5.55 4.25
CA PHE A 48 -8.69 5.78 2.94
C PHE A 48 -9.45 5.12 1.79
N VAL A 49 -10.17 4.03 2.09
CA VAL A 49 -10.99 3.24 1.15
C VAL A 49 -12.46 3.49 1.41
#